data_AF-A0A7W1PAM6-F1
#
_entry.id   AF-A0A7W1PAM6-F1
#
_cell.length_a   1.000
_cell.length_b   1.000
_cell.length_c   1.000
_cell.angle_alpha   90.00
_cell.angle_beta   90.00
_cell.angle_gamma   90.00
#
_symmetry.space_group_name_H-M   'P 1'
#
loop_
_entity.id
_entity.type
_entity.pdbx_description
1 polymer ?
#
loop_
_entity_poly.entity_id
_entity_poly.type
_entity_poly.pdbx_seq_one_letter_code
_entity_poly.pdbx_strand_id
1 'polypeptide(L)' 'MTVSHMEASGTVEVSAPIGCAWTAVSQTSWITVTSGATGSGDGTVGFSVSRLPGGPERERTGTIIIGVATFTVQQQRGNP' A
#
# COMPACT_ATOMS: atom_id res chain seq x y z
N MET A 1 -10.88 0.01 13.21
CA MET A 1 -10.76 1.32 12.53
C MET A 1 -11.39 1.15 11.17
N THR A 2 -12.64 1.54 11.02
CA THR A 2 -13.45 1.25 9.84
C THR A 2 -13.12 2.27 8.77
N VAL A 3 -12.42 1.86 7.70
CA VAL A 3 -12.13 2.77 6.58
C VAL A 3 -13.38 2.81 5.71
N SER A 4 -14.17 3.86 5.88
CA SER A 4 -15.32 4.18 5.03
C SER A 4 -14.89 4.32 3.57
N HIS A 5 -15.80 3.97 2.66
CA HIS A 5 -15.77 3.85 1.19
C HIS A 5 -15.11 4.99 0.36
N MET A 6 -13.97 5.48 0.78
CA MET A 6 -13.26 6.66 0.30
C MET A 6 -11.82 6.27 -0.05
N GLU A 7 -11.14 7.14 -0.79
CA GLU A 7 -9.69 7.03 -0.92
C GLU A 7 -9.04 6.96 0.48
N ALA A 8 -8.02 6.13 0.61
CA ALA A 8 -7.29 5.97 1.87
C ALA A 8 -5.81 6.14 1.60
N SER A 9 -5.07 6.74 2.53
CA SER A 9 -3.61 6.80 2.47
C SER A 9 -3.01 6.06 3.65
N GLY A 10 -1.91 5.36 3.41
CA GLY A 10 -1.16 4.63 4.40
C GLY A 10 0.34 4.84 4.25
N THR A 11 1.09 4.42 5.25
CA THR A 11 2.55 4.38 5.21
C THR A 11 3.02 2.97 5.56
N VAL A 12 4.14 2.57 4.96
CA VAL A 12 4.85 1.33 5.29
C VAL A 12 6.23 1.71 5.77
N GLU A 13 6.56 1.32 7.00
CA GLU A 13 7.92 1.40 7.51
C GLU A 13 8.74 0.26 6.92
N VAL A 14 9.86 0.61 6.30
CA VAL A 14 10.81 -0.33 5.74
C VAL A 14 11.97 -0.42 6.70
N SER A 15 12.20 -1.63 7.23
CA SER A 15 13.44 -1.92 7.94
C SER A 15 14.32 -2.80 7.08
N ALA A 16 15.49 -2.28 6.72
CA ALA A 16 16.45 -2.97 5.87
C ALA A 16 17.88 -2.66 6.34
N PRO A 17 18.84 -3.59 6.17
CA PRO A 17 20.23 -3.33 6.52
C PRO A 17 20.78 -2.09 5.83
N ILE A 18 21.70 -1.38 6.49
CA ILE A 18 22.39 -0.21 5.90
C ILE A 18 22.99 -0.60 4.54
N GLY A 19 22.70 0.21 3.52
CA GLY A 19 23.15 -0.01 2.15
C GLY A 19 22.31 -0.99 1.33
N CYS A 20 21.26 -1.61 1.90
CA CYS A 20 20.33 -2.44 1.16
C CYS A 20 19.36 -1.53 0.39
N ALA A 21 19.58 -1.39 -0.91
CA ALA A 21 18.68 -0.65 -1.78
C ALA A 21 17.38 -1.42 -2.01
N TRP A 22 16.26 -0.71 -1.93
CA TRP A 22 14.93 -1.26 -2.16
C TRP A 22 14.08 -0.31 -3.00
N THR A 23 13.09 -0.88 -3.67
CA THR A 23 12.13 -0.16 -4.52
C THR A 23 10.74 -0.67 -4.18
N ALA A 24 9.83 0.26 -3.91
CA ALA A 24 8.42 0.02 -3.65
C ALA A 24 7.61 0.15 -4.95
N VAL A 25 6.98 -0.95 -5.36
CA VAL A 25 6.19 -1.04 -6.60
C VAL A 25 4.83 -1.64 -6.27
N SER A 26 3.75 -0.92 -6.58
CA SER A 26 2.40 -1.47 -6.49
C SER A 26 2.15 -2.46 -7.64
N GLN A 27 1.58 -3.62 -7.32
CA GLN A 27 1.20 -4.65 -8.30
C GLN A 27 -0.24 -4.49 -8.78
N THR A 28 -0.89 -3.39 -8.41
CA THR A 28 -2.30 -3.15 -8.73
C THR A 28 -2.54 -1.69 -9.03
N SER A 29 -3.49 -1.41 -9.92
CA SER A 29 -3.76 -0.06 -10.43
C SER A 29 -4.48 0.86 -9.45
N TRP A 30 -5.09 0.30 -8.40
CA TRP A 30 -5.81 1.08 -7.39
C TRP A 30 -4.96 1.42 -6.17
N ILE A 31 -3.70 0.97 -6.12
CA ILE A 31 -2.71 1.38 -5.12
C ILE A 31 -1.64 2.19 -5.83
N THR A 32 -1.40 3.41 -5.35
CA THR A 32 -0.39 4.31 -5.88
C THR A 32 0.64 4.59 -4.80
N VAL A 33 1.92 4.33 -5.07
CA VAL A 33 3.01 4.77 -4.19
C VAL A 33 3.21 6.27 -4.40
N THR A 34 3.02 7.07 -3.35
CA THR A 34 3.03 8.53 -3.41
C THR A 34 4.34 9.13 -2.92
N SER A 35 5.07 8.43 -2.05
CA SER A 35 6.38 8.86 -1.54
C SER A 35 7.26 7.67 -1.19
N GLY A 36 8.58 7.88 -1.17
CA GLY A 36 9.53 6.84 -0.80
C GLY A 36 9.51 5.63 -1.72
N ALA A 37 9.28 5.82 -3.03
CA ALA A 37 9.26 4.70 -4.00
C ALA A 37 10.60 3.96 -4.09
N THR A 38 11.70 4.58 -3.66
CA THR A 38 13.02 3.97 -3.58
C THR A 38 13.74 4.44 -2.32
N GLY A 39 14.58 3.59 -1.75
CA GLY A 39 15.39 3.94 -0.59
C GLY A 39 16.54 2.96 -0.36
N SER A 40 17.30 3.20 0.70
CA SER A 40 18.42 2.34 1.12
C SER A 40 18.51 2.34 2.64
N GLY A 41 18.61 1.16 3.25
CA GLY A 41 18.51 1.03 4.71
C GLY A 41 17.08 1.27 5.20
N ASP A 42 16.92 1.73 6.44
CA ASP A 42 15.59 2.04 6.96
C ASP A 42 14.95 3.22 6.23
N GLY A 43 13.63 3.18 6.05
CA GLY A 43 12.89 4.29 5.44
C GLY A 43 11.39 4.11 5.48
N THR A 44 10.66 4.99 4.80
CA THR A 44 9.19 5.00 4.82
C THR A 44 8.65 5.15 3.41
N VAL A 45 7.69 4.28 3.06
CA VAL A 45 6.95 4.32 1.79
C VAL A 45 5.56 4.86 2.07
N GLY A 46 5.18 5.96 1.43
CA GLY A 46 3.82 6.46 1.44
C GLY A 46 3.04 5.88 0.27
N PHE A 47 1.80 5.45 0.50
CA PHE A 47 0.91 4.98 -0.55
C PHE A 47 -0.51 5.51 -0.36
N SER A 48 -1.22 5.66 -1.47
CA SER A 48 -2.65 5.90 -1.51
C SER A 48 -3.37 4.73 -2.17
N VAL A 49 -4.59 4.53 -1.73
CA VAL A 49 -5.52 3.47 -2.12
C VAL A 49 -6.72 4.21 -2.68
N SER A 50 -7.01 3.99 -3.95
CA SER A 50 -8.21 4.53 -4.58
C SER A 50 -9.46 3.97 -3.89
N ARG A 51 -10.60 4.64 -4.09
CA ARG A 51 -11.89 4.15 -3.60
C ARG A 51 -12.22 2.77 -4.21
N LEU A 52 -12.83 1.90 -3.40
CA LEU A 52 -13.40 0.65 -3.89
C LEU A 52 -14.57 0.96 -4.84
N PRO A 53 -14.62 0.42 -6.07
CA PRO A 53 -15.70 0.70 -7.01
C PRO A 53 -17.09 0.39 -6.45
N GLY A 54 -18.10 1.11 -6.96
CA GLY A 54 -19.50 0.81 -6.69
C GLY A 54 -19.90 -0.51 -7.38
N GLY A 55 -19.96 -1.61 -6.65
CA GLY A 55 -20.37 -2.93 -7.17
C GLY A 55 -20.70 -3.92 -6.05
N PRO A 56 -20.98 -5.20 -6.37
CA PRO A 56 -21.21 -6.26 -5.38
C PRO A 56 -19.97 -6.59 -4.55
N GLU A 57 -18.78 -6.21 -5.02
CA GLU A 57 -17.52 -6.38 -4.30
C GLU A 57 -17.52 -5.56 -3.01
N ARG A 58 -17.34 -6.28 -1.91
CA ARG A 58 -17.25 -5.72 -0.55
C ARG A 58 -15.81 -5.57 -0.10
N GLU A 59 -14.88 -6.21 -0.80
CA GLU A 59 -13.47 -6.25 -0.46
C GLU A 59 -12.62 -6.40 -1.72
N ARG A 60 -11.40 -5.87 -1.70
CA ARG A 60 -10.33 -6.22 -2.62
C ARG A 60 -9.00 -6.30 -1.91
N THR A 61 -8.13 -7.15 -2.43
CA THR A 61 -6.75 -7.31 -1.94
C THR A 61 -5.77 -6.91 -3.03
N GLY A 62 -4.73 -6.17 -2.64
CA GLY A 62 -3.68 -5.72 -3.54
C GLY A 62 -2.34 -5.78 -2.82
N THR A 63 -1.26 -5.72 -3.58
CA THR A 63 0.09 -5.88 -3.02
C THR A 63 1.02 -4.75 -3.47
N ILE A 64 1.93 -4.40 -2.57
CA ILE A 64 3.08 -3.52 -2.83
C ILE A 64 4.33 -4.36 -2.56
N ILE A 65 5.21 -4.47 -3.55
CA ILE A 65 6.50 -5.13 -3.40
C ILE A 65 7.52 -4.09 -3.00
N ILE A 66 8.24 -4.30 -1.89
CA ILE A 66 9.31 -3.42 -1.41
C ILE A 66 10.60 -4.23 -1.34
N GLY A 67 11.43 -4.12 -2.39
CA GLY A 67 12.57 -5.01 -2.56
C GLY A 67 12.13 -6.46 -2.70
N VAL A 68 12.43 -7.30 -1.71
CA VAL A 68 11.99 -8.72 -1.65
C VAL A 68 10.77 -8.93 -0.73
N ALA A 69 10.36 -7.91 0.01
CA ALA A 69 9.22 -7.99 0.90
C ALA A 69 7.92 -7.72 0.13
N THR A 70 6.86 -8.44 0.49
CA THR A 70 5.51 -8.22 -0.06
C THR A 70 4.62 -7.65 1.03
N PHE A 71 4.09 -6.46 0.81
CA PHE A 71 3.11 -5.83 1.68
C PHE A 71 1.71 -5.99 1.09
N THR A 72 0.80 -6.58 1.86
CA THR A 72 -0.58 -6.84 1.42
C THR A 72 -1.52 -5.78 1.97
N VAL A 73 -2.24 -5.12 1.07
CA VAL A 73 -3.27 -4.12 1.38
C VAL A 73 -4.64 -4.76 1.15
N GLN A 74 -5.44 -4.83 2.20
CA GLN A 74 -6.82 -5.29 2.15
C GLN A 74 -7.74 -4.09 2.33
N GLN A 75 -8.54 -3.78 1.31
CA GLN A 75 -9.54 -2.72 1.36
C GLN A 75 -10.92 -3.34 1.40
N GLN A 76 -11.65 -3.08 2.48
CA GLN A 76 -13.02 -3.53 2.68
C GLN A 76 -13.96 -2.33 2.78
N ARG A 77 -15.22 -2.50 2.39
CA ARG A 77 -16.26 -1.53 2.73
C ARG A 77 -16.46 -1.58 4.23
N GLY A 78 -16.37 -0.43 4.89
CA GLY A 78 -16.79 -0.31 6.28
C GLY A 78 -18.16 -0.92 6.50
N ASN A 79 -18.29 -1.78 7.51
CA ASN A 79 -19.60 -2.24 7.97
C ASN A 79 -20.44 -1.02 8.40
N PRO A 80 -21.73 -0.94 8.06
CA PRO A 80 -22.61 0.11 8.55
C PRO A 80 -22.67 0.14 10.08
#